data_AF-A0A2U1FC97-F1
#
_entry.id   AF-A0A2U1FC97-F1
#
_cell.length_a   1.000
_cell.length_b   1.000
_cell.length_c   1.000
_cell.angle_alpha   90.00
_cell.angle_beta   90.00
_cell.angle_gamma   90.00
#
_symmetry.space_group_name_H-M   'P 1'
#
loop_
_entity.id
_entity.type
_entity.pdbx_description
1 polymer ?
#
loop_
_entity_poly.entity_id
_entity_poly.type
_entity_poly.pdbx_seq_one_letter_code
_entity_poly.pdbx_strand_id
1 'polypeptide(L)'
;MKTKSFSKSKLRNLEHFQFAQNVLNLCREANIGKLNAVLTPLEKALKEEDLLLNPERKDPHTQELARLDYERGNAWRMIALRVQADRLSKKADVASAARLVNDVLGRYPRLIHRPYSQETGGTTNLVTDLRSTAITPAVQKLGLKELIDNLDAINKAFQTLYLQRLKSVSYEAGPDIRQRRTETDGTIQAVTDRMDALHNLEASEAIKQLIMVYNNLVIKQNRELARRKAYGRVATANRRAAIEELLRPVLPALITDEGMTVAFAGRTLGTGKNRHYLITFYMDGAEVDDRWYRIEEEKLVHVPEDQLPKPKKKKKPASDFLSVPTEETTPTPPAQGGGSSGNPGSGGEGSIGGGL
;
A
#
# COMPACT_ATOMS: atom_id res chain seq x y z
N MET A 1 -17.25 9.21 -36.60
CA MET A 1 -16.33 8.45 -35.72
C MET A 1 -17.00 8.30 -34.36
N LYS A 2 -16.80 7.19 -33.65
CA LYS A 2 -17.33 7.00 -32.28
C LYS A 2 -16.21 6.62 -31.32
N THR A 3 -16.45 6.86 -30.03
CA THR A 3 -15.57 6.39 -28.96
C THR A 3 -15.59 4.86 -28.84
N LYS A 4 -14.43 4.27 -28.55
CA LYS A 4 -14.27 2.82 -28.34
C LYS A 4 -14.45 2.47 -26.88
N SER A 5 -15.04 1.31 -26.60
CA SER A 5 -15.16 0.78 -25.25
C SER A 5 -14.19 -0.38 -24.99
N PHE A 6 -13.95 -0.65 -23.72
CA PHE A 6 -13.23 -1.84 -23.25
C PHE A 6 -13.59 -2.14 -21.79
N SER A 7 -13.16 -3.31 -21.31
CA SER A 7 -13.46 -3.78 -19.95
C SER A 7 -12.53 -3.11 -18.93
N LYS A 8 -12.89 -1.89 -18.49
CA LYS A 8 -12.17 -1.09 -17.48
C LYS A 8 -12.05 -1.80 -16.13
N SER A 9 -13.01 -2.67 -15.79
CA SER A 9 -12.96 -3.54 -14.60
C SER A 9 -11.74 -4.46 -14.53
N LYS A 10 -11.11 -4.77 -15.67
CA LYS A 10 -9.87 -5.58 -15.73
C LYS A 10 -8.60 -4.79 -15.42
N LEU A 11 -8.69 -3.45 -15.38
CA LEU A 11 -7.58 -2.61 -14.95
C LEU A 11 -7.35 -2.81 -13.44
N ARG A 12 -6.07 -2.77 -13.05
CA ARG A 12 -5.71 -2.66 -11.63
C ARG A 12 -6.10 -1.27 -11.13
N ASN A 13 -6.21 -1.10 -9.83
CA ASN A 13 -6.69 0.14 -9.22
C ASN A 13 -5.94 1.39 -9.70
N LEU A 14 -4.60 1.41 -9.63
CA LEU A 14 -3.81 2.55 -10.13
C LEU A 14 -3.86 2.70 -11.66
N GLU A 15 -4.03 1.61 -12.41
CA GLU A 15 -4.17 1.68 -13.88
C GLU A 15 -5.51 2.29 -14.28
N HIS A 16 -6.56 1.99 -13.49
CA HIS A 16 -7.88 2.56 -13.65
C HIS A 16 -7.88 4.05 -13.34
N PHE A 17 -7.34 4.44 -12.18
CA PHE A 17 -7.16 5.83 -11.80
C PHE A 17 -6.38 6.62 -12.86
N GLN A 18 -5.23 6.10 -13.32
CA GLN A 18 -4.44 6.74 -14.37
C GLN A 18 -5.22 6.85 -15.69
N PHE A 19 -6.01 5.84 -16.05
CA PHE A 19 -6.84 5.91 -17.26
C PHE A 19 -7.88 7.05 -17.15
N ALA A 20 -8.60 7.12 -16.02
CA ALA A 20 -9.57 8.17 -15.75
C ALA A 20 -8.92 9.57 -15.76
N GLN A 21 -7.73 9.72 -15.16
CA GLN A 21 -6.94 10.95 -15.17
C GLN A 21 -6.53 11.35 -16.60
N ASN A 22 -6.09 10.38 -17.42
CA ASN A 22 -5.74 10.64 -18.82
C ASN A 22 -6.95 11.12 -19.61
N VAL A 23 -8.14 10.55 -19.40
CA VAL A 23 -9.38 11.02 -20.05
C VAL A 23 -9.67 12.47 -19.67
N LEU A 24 -9.61 12.81 -18.38
CA LEU A 24 -9.80 14.18 -17.91
C LEU A 24 -8.80 15.16 -18.55
N ASN A 25 -7.52 14.79 -18.59
CA ASN A 25 -6.46 15.61 -19.19
C ASN A 25 -6.68 15.84 -20.68
N LEU A 26 -7.00 14.78 -21.44
CA LEU A 26 -7.31 14.89 -22.87
C LEU A 26 -8.49 15.84 -23.13
N CYS A 27 -9.55 15.75 -22.34
CA CYS A 27 -10.70 16.65 -22.48
C CYS A 27 -10.36 18.11 -22.13
N ARG A 28 -9.51 18.34 -21.12
CA ARG A 28 -9.05 19.68 -20.75
C ARG A 28 -8.14 20.28 -21.82
N GLU A 29 -7.21 19.50 -22.36
CA GLU A 29 -6.32 19.91 -23.46
C GLU A 29 -7.10 20.27 -24.73
N ALA A 30 -8.16 19.52 -25.04
CA ALA A 30 -9.03 19.83 -26.17
C ALA A 30 -9.85 21.12 -25.97
N ASN A 31 -10.02 21.59 -24.73
CA ASN A 31 -10.66 22.85 -24.35
C ASN A 31 -12.04 23.09 -25.03
N ILE A 32 -12.86 22.03 -25.13
CA ILE A 32 -14.19 22.10 -25.73
C ILE A 32 -15.19 22.50 -24.65
N GLY A 33 -15.65 23.76 -24.65
CA GLY A 33 -16.52 24.29 -23.59
C GLY A 33 -17.79 23.47 -23.31
N LYS A 34 -18.35 22.80 -24.32
CA LYS A 34 -19.54 21.93 -24.18
C LYS A 34 -19.29 20.62 -23.43
N LEU A 35 -18.03 20.29 -23.12
CA LEU A 35 -17.63 19.17 -22.26
C LEU A 35 -17.51 19.58 -20.78
N ASN A 36 -17.34 20.86 -20.45
CA ASN A 36 -17.02 21.30 -19.08
C ASN A 36 -18.01 20.78 -18.02
N ALA A 37 -19.30 20.72 -18.35
CA ALA A 37 -20.35 20.21 -17.45
C ALA A 37 -20.14 18.75 -17.03
N VAL A 38 -19.54 17.91 -17.89
CA VAL A 38 -19.26 16.49 -17.59
C VAL A 38 -17.85 16.27 -17.02
N LEU A 39 -16.97 17.29 -17.06
CA LEU A 39 -15.63 17.20 -16.47
C LEU A 39 -15.62 17.41 -14.96
N THR A 40 -16.48 18.30 -14.43
CA THR A 40 -16.56 18.54 -12.98
C THR A 40 -16.96 17.28 -12.19
N PRO A 41 -17.97 16.48 -12.61
CA PRO A 41 -18.27 15.21 -11.96
C PRO A 41 -17.12 14.19 -12.04
N LEU A 42 -16.43 14.10 -13.19
CA LEU A 42 -15.28 13.20 -13.36
C LEU A 42 -14.12 13.59 -12.44
N GLU A 43 -13.82 14.88 -12.32
CA GLU A 43 -12.78 15.37 -11.41
C GLU A 43 -13.11 15.08 -9.94
N LYS A 44 -14.38 15.22 -9.55
CA LYS A 44 -14.83 14.86 -8.20
C LYS A 44 -14.66 13.36 -7.94
N ALA A 45 -15.12 12.52 -8.87
CA ALA A 45 -14.97 11.07 -8.76
C ALA A 45 -13.50 10.63 -8.66
N LEU A 46 -12.62 11.26 -9.44
CA LEU A 46 -11.17 11.03 -9.37
C LEU A 46 -10.57 11.38 -8.00
N LYS A 47 -10.93 12.53 -7.43
CA LYS A 47 -10.46 12.91 -6.08
C LYS A 47 -10.91 11.92 -5.02
N GLU A 48 -12.15 11.45 -5.10
CA GLU A 48 -12.69 10.46 -4.17
C GLU A 48 -12.05 9.08 -4.35
N GLU A 49 -11.73 8.67 -5.58
CA GLU A 49 -10.99 7.44 -5.86
C GLU A 49 -9.54 7.51 -5.34
N ASP A 50 -8.83 8.63 -5.55
CA ASP A 50 -7.45 8.84 -5.08
C ASP A 50 -7.33 8.74 -3.56
N LEU A 51 -8.26 9.37 -2.83
CA LEU A 51 -8.31 9.31 -1.36
C LEU A 51 -8.35 7.87 -0.82
N LEU A 52 -9.02 6.94 -1.52
CA LEU A 52 -9.06 5.53 -1.15
C LEU A 52 -7.82 4.75 -1.59
N LEU A 53 -7.19 5.13 -2.71
CA LEU A 53 -5.99 4.46 -3.22
C LEU A 53 -4.74 4.84 -2.44
N ASN A 54 -4.73 6.03 -1.84
CA ASN A 54 -3.63 6.53 -1.05
C ASN A 54 -4.09 6.85 0.39
N PRO A 55 -4.49 5.83 1.18
CA PRO A 55 -4.85 6.08 2.57
C PRO A 55 -3.62 6.56 3.34
N GLU A 56 -3.82 7.53 4.25
CA GLU A 56 -2.76 7.97 5.16
C GLU A 56 -2.25 6.78 5.98
N ARG A 57 -1.01 6.34 5.71
CA ARG A 57 -0.44 5.11 6.27
C ARG A 57 -0.18 5.17 7.78
N LYS A 58 -0.23 6.35 8.37
CA LYS A 58 -0.06 6.59 9.81
C LYS A 58 -1.03 7.69 10.19
N ASP A 59 -2.03 7.37 10.99
CA ASP A 59 -2.83 8.39 11.64
C ASP A 59 -1.90 9.16 12.60
N PRO A 60 -1.53 10.42 12.30
CA PRO A 60 -0.57 11.18 13.12
C PRO A 60 -1.07 11.33 14.57
N HIS A 61 -2.38 11.24 14.78
CA HIS A 61 -3.00 11.29 16.09
C HIS A 61 -2.67 10.04 16.91
N THR A 62 -2.34 8.88 16.32
CA THR A 62 -2.08 7.64 17.07
C THR A 62 -0.82 7.75 17.93
N GLN A 63 0.27 8.30 17.37
CA GLN A 63 1.53 8.46 18.11
C GLN A 63 1.40 9.53 19.19
N GLU A 64 0.77 10.65 18.87
CA GLU A 64 0.57 11.75 19.81
C GLU A 64 -0.40 11.37 20.94
N LEU A 65 -1.43 10.57 20.65
CA LEU A 65 -2.36 10.06 21.65
C LEU A 65 -1.66 9.11 22.63
N ALA A 66 -0.79 8.22 22.13
CA ALA A 66 0.02 7.35 22.99
C ALA A 66 1.01 8.15 23.86
N ARG A 67 1.58 9.25 23.33
CA ARG A 67 2.43 10.16 24.11
C ARG A 67 1.65 10.82 25.24
N LEU A 68 0.47 11.38 24.95
CA LEU A 68 -0.39 12.02 25.95
C LEU A 68 -0.88 11.03 27.02
N ASP A 69 -1.16 9.78 26.64
CA ASP A 69 -1.50 8.69 27.57
C ASP A 69 -0.36 8.42 28.56
N TYR A 70 0.85 8.27 28.03
CA TYR A 70 2.06 8.07 28.83
C TYR A 70 2.35 9.26 29.76
N GLU A 71 2.22 10.49 29.24
CA GLU A 71 2.40 11.72 30.03
C GLU A 71 1.35 11.86 31.14
N ARG A 72 0.09 11.47 30.87
CA ARG A 72 -0.98 11.44 31.88
C ARG A 72 -0.65 10.46 32.99
N GLY A 73 -0.22 9.25 32.63
CA GLY A 73 0.21 8.23 33.59
C GLY A 73 1.37 8.69 34.47
N ASN A 74 2.34 9.38 33.88
CA ASN A 74 3.47 9.97 34.61
C ASN A 74 3.07 11.11 35.53
N ALA A 75 2.16 12.00 35.10
CA ALA A 75 1.66 13.09 35.93
C ALA A 75 0.93 12.55 37.17
N TRP A 76 0.09 11.51 37.00
CA TRP A 76 -0.55 10.83 38.12
C TRP A 76 0.48 10.18 39.05
N ARG A 77 1.47 9.47 38.49
CA ARG A 77 2.53 8.80 39.27
C ARG A 77 3.37 9.79 40.08
N MET A 78 3.64 10.97 39.53
CA MET A 78 4.38 12.04 40.23
C MET A 78 3.64 12.50 41.48
N ILE A 79 2.32 12.73 41.39
CA ILE A 79 1.47 13.09 42.53
C ILE A 79 1.49 11.97 43.57
N ALA A 80 1.30 10.71 43.14
CA ALA A 80 1.27 9.57 44.04
C ALA A 80 2.59 9.39 44.80
N LEU A 81 3.74 9.50 44.12
CA LEU A 81 5.06 9.41 44.74
C LEU A 81 5.32 10.55 45.73
N ARG A 82 4.92 11.78 45.38
CA ARG A 82 5.06 12.93 46.29
C ARG A 82 4.26 12.74 47.57
N VAL A 83 3.00 12.30 47.44
CA VAL A 83 2.13 11.99 48.58
C VAL A 83 2.71 10.85 49.43
N GLN A 84 3.24 9.79 48.80
CA GLN A 84 3.89 8.70 49.53
C GLN A 84 5.12 9.17 50.32
N ALA A 85 5.93 10.05 49.75
CA ALA A 85 7.07 10.64 50.45
C ALA A 85 6.62 11.52 51.63
N ASP A 86 5.63 12.39 51.41
CA ASP A 86 5.13 13.31 52.45
C ASP A 86 4.43 12.58 53.61
N ARG A 87 3.88 11.38 53.38
CA ARG A 87 3.36 10.49 54.45
C ARG A 87 4.43 10.03 55.44
N LEU A 88 5.68 9.96 55.01
CA LEU A 88 6.83 9.57 55.84
C LEU A 88 7.49 10.77 56.52
N SER A 89 6.95 11.98 56.34
CA SER A 89 7.47 13.19 56.95
C SER A 89 7.41 13.12 58.48
N LYS A 90 8.47 13.62 59.14
CA LYS A 90 8.51 13.79 60.61
C LYS A 90 7.59 14.91 61.09
N LYS A 91 7.12 15.78 60.20
CA LYS A 91 6.18 16.86 60.51
C LYS A 91 4.75 16.30 60.52
N ALA A 92 4.14 16.24 61.70
CA ALA A 92 2.85 15.59 61.90
C ALA A 92 1.71 16.18 61.04
N ASP A 93 1.73 17.50 60.83
CA ASP A 93 0.78 18.22 59.98
C ASP A 93 0.93 17.83 58.49
N VAL A 94 2.15 17.72 57.99
CA VAL A 94 2.46 17.26 56.62
C VAL A 94 2.03 15.81 56.42
N ALA A 95 2.39 14.92 57.36
CA ALA A 95 2.01 13.51 57.28
C ALA A 95 0.49 13.31 57.35
N SER A 96 -0.23 14.14 58.11
CA SER A 96 -1.69 14.11 58.18
C SER A 96 -2.34 14.58 56.87
N ALA A 97 -1.87 15.70 56.31
CA ALA A 97 -2.33 16.17 55.00
C ALA A 97 -2.09 15.13 53.90
N ALA A 98 -0.93 14.47 53.92
CA ALA A 98 -0.59 13.43 52.95
C ALA A 98 -1.48 12.18 53.08
N ARG A 99 -1.89 11.79 54.30
CA ARG A 99 -2.88 10.71 54.49
C ARG A 99 -4.23 11.06 53.87
N LEU A 100 -4.74 12.27 54.10
CA LEU A 100 -6.01 12.71 53.50
C LEU A 100 -5.98 12.66 51.97
N VAL A 101 -4.90 13.15 51.35
CA VAL A 101 -4.76 13.09 49.88
C VAL A 101 -4.58 11.65 49.39
N ASN A 102 -3.86 10.81 50.14
CA ASN A 102 -3.69 9.40 49.82
C ASN A 102 -5.02 8.62 49.85
N ASP A 103 -5.91 8.95 50.78
CA ASP A 103 -7.24 8.32 50.86
C ASP A 103 -8.08 8.67 49.62
N VAL A 104 -7.96 9.90 49.10
CA VAL A 104 -8.55 10.28 47.82
C VAL A 104 -7.95 9.47 46.66
N LEU A 105 -6.61 9.37 46.58
CA LEU A 105 -5.96 8.55 45.55
C LEU A 105 -6.39 7.08 45.61
N GLY A 106 -6.59 6.55 46.83
CA GLY A 106 -7.03 5.18 47.07
C GLY A 106 -8.42 4.85 46.51
N ARG A 107 -9.29 5.85 46.30
CA ARG A 107 -10.60 5.68 45.64
C ARG A 107 -10.49 5.37 44.14
N TYR A 108 -9.32 5.58 43.54
CA TYR A 108 -9.06 5.40 42.10
C TYR A 108 -7.98 4.33 41.84
N PRO A 109 -8.23 3.04 42.17
CA PRO A 109 -7.22 2.00 42.07
C PRO A 109 -6.89 1.65 40.61
N ARG A 110 -5.59 1.54 40.35
CA ARG A 110 -5.01 1.15 39.04
C ARG A 110 -5.45 2.06 37.89
N LEU A 111 -5.66 3.36 38.17
CA LEU A 111 -6.20 4.33 37.21
C LEU A 111 -5.43 4.33 35.87
N ILE A 112 -4.10 4.36 35.93
CA ILE A 112 -3.19 4.38 34.76
C ILE A 112 -3.11 3.06 33.97
N HIS A 113 -3.84 2.02 34.39
CA HIS A 113 -3.89 0.73 33.70
C HIS A 113 -5.29 0.42 33.17
N ARG A 114 -6.19 1.40 33.23
CA ARG A 114 -7.56 1.27 32.72
C ARG A 114 -7.60 1.58 31.22
N PRO A 115 -8.61 1.09 30.48
CA PRO A 115 -8.85 1.55 29.12
C PRO A 115 -9.01 3.07 29.06
N TYR A 116 -8.65 3.69 27.92
CA TYR A 116 -8.61 5.15 27.75
C TYR A 116 -9.84 5.90 28.27
N SER A 117 -11.05 5.42 27.98
CA SER A 117 -12.28 6.07 28.46
C SER A 117 -12.43 6.01 29.98
N GLN A 118 -12.07 4.88 30.60
CA GLN A 118 -12.13 4.71 32.06
C GLN A 118 -11.04 5.53 32.76
N GLU A 119 -9.82 5.56 32.22
CA GLU A 119 -8.76 6.39 32.78
C GLU A 119 -9.08 7.89 32.66
N THR A 120 -9.61 8.33 31.51
CA THR A 120 -10.02 9.72 31.28
C THR A 120 -11.09 10.13 32.29
N GLY A 121 -12.16 9.34 32.44
CA GLY A 121 -13.23 9.62 33.40
C GLY A 121 -12.76 9.55 34.85
N GLY A 122 -11.96 8.55 35.20
CA GLY A 122 -11.40 8.41 36.54
C GLY A 122 -10.44 9.54 36.90
N THR A 123 -9.63 10.03 35.96
CA THR A 123 -8.73 11.18 36.16
C THR A 123 -9.53 12.47 36.36
N THR A 124 -10.60 12.68 35.59
CA THR A 124 -11.50 13.83 35.77
C THR A 124 -12.13 13.84 37.16
N ASN A 125 -12.63 12.69 37.63
CA ASN A 125 -13.23 12.57 38.95
C ASN A 125 -12.17 12.74 40.07
N LEU A 126 -10.99 12.16 39.91
CA LEU A 126 -9.87 12.34 40.83
C LEU A 126 -9.47 13.81 40.98
N VAL A 127 -9.30 14.53 39.87
CA VAL A 127 -8.98 15.96 39.88
C VAL A 127 -10.07 16.75 40.59
N THR A 128 -11.33 16.40 40.37
CA THR A 128 -12.48 17.04 41.03
C THR A 128 -12.44 16.83 42.54
N ASP A 129 -12.19 15.59 42.99
CA ASP A 129 -12.07 15.24 44.39
C ASP A 129 -10.89 15.95 45.08
N LEU A 130 -9.74 16.01 44.42
CA LEU A 130 -8.55 16.71 44.93
C LEU A 130 -8.75 18.23 45.03
N ARG A 131 -9.62 18.79 44.19
CA ARG A 131 -10.03 20.20 44.22
C ARG A 131 -11.24 20.47 45.11
N SER A 132 -11.79 19.46 45.78
CA SER A 132 -12.89 19.67 46.72
C SER A 132 -12.47 20.58 47.88
N THR A 133 -13.42 21.33 48.43
CA THR A 133 -13.18 22.25 49.56
C THR A 133 -12.59 21.53 50.77
N ALA A 134 -12.97 20.26 51.00
CA ALA A 134 -12.47 19.42 52.08
C ALA A 134 -10.98 19.05 51.93
N ILE A 135 -10.48 18.91 50.70
CA ILE A 135 -9.12 18.40 50.42
C ILE A 135 -8.16 19.52 50.02
N THR A 136 -8.67 20.65 49.53
CA THR A 136 -7.87 21.80 49.08
C THR A 136 -6.83 22.28 50.10
N PRO A 137 -7.11 22.39 51.41
CA PRO A 137 -6.09 22.79 52.39
C PRO A 137 -4.91 21.80 52.47
N ALA A 138 -5.18 20.50 52.38
CA ALA A 138 -4.15 19.48 52.35
C ALA A 138 -3.31 19.55 51.06
N VAL A 139 -3.97 19.74 49.91
CA VAL A 139 -3.30 19.94 48.62
C VAL A 139 -2.38 21.16 48.62
N GLN A 140 -2.83 22.28 49.20
CA GLN A 140 -2.00 23.49 49.36
C GLN A 140 -0.81 23.24 50.28
N LYS A 141 -1.03 22.58 51.42
CA LYS A 141 0.03 22.25 52.39
C LYS A 141 1.14 21.39 51.77
N LEU A 142 0.79 20.47 50.89
CA LEU A 142 1.73 19.58 50.19
C LEU A 142 2.33 20.20 48.92
N GLY A 143 1.84 21.35 48.48
CA GLY A 143 2.29 22.01 47.25
C GLY A 143 1.94 21.22 45.99
N LEU A 144 0.79 20.53 45.97
CA LEU A 144 0.39 19.65 44.85
C LEU A 144 -0.41 20.34 43.75
N LYS A 145 -0.76 21.63 43.94
CA LYS A 145 -1.69 22.34 43.06
C LYS A 145 -1.26 22.29 41.59
N GLU A 146 -0.01 22.65 41.29
CA GLU A 146 0.51 22.67 39.92
C GLU A 146 0.54 21.27 39.29
N LEU A 147 0.83 20.24 40.08
CA LEU A 147 0.83 18.85 39.59
C LEU A 147 -0.57 18.39 39.21
N ILE A 148 -1.58 18.76 40.02
CA ILE A 148 -2.99 18.45 39.76
C ILE A 148 -3.49 19.23 38.53
N ASP A 149 -3.12 20.50 38.41
CA ASP A 149 -3.47 21.32 37.24
C ASP A 149 -2.83 20.77 35.95
N ASN A 150 -1.58 20.30 36.02
CA ASN A 150 -0.91 19.65 34.90
C ASN A 150 -1.59 18.32 34.51
N LEU A 151 -1.95 17.48 35.48
CA LEU A 151 -2.69 16.24 35.23
C LEU A 151 -4.04 16.51 34.53
N ASP A 152 -4.79 17.52 35.00
CA ASP A 152 -6.04 17.96 34.39
C ASP A 152 -5.84 18.46 32.94
N ALA A 153 -4.80 19.26 32.70
CA ALA A 153 -4.48 19.78 31.38
C ALA A 153 -4.14 18.66 30.38
N ILE A 154 -3.27 17.71 30.78
CA ILE A 154 -2.92 16.56 29.93
C ILE A 154 -4.15 15.68 29.66
N ASN A 155 -4.99 15.43 30.68
CA ASN A 155 -6.19 14.62 30.50
C ASN A 155 -7.18 15.27 29.51
N LYS A 156 -7.35 16.60 29.57
CA LYS A 156 -8.18 17.36 28.61
C LYS A 156 -7.58 17.36 27.20
N ALA A 157 -6.26 17.49 27.08
CA ALA A 157 -5.56 17.40 25.79
C ALA A 157 -5.76 16.00 25.17
N PHE A 158 -5.57 14.94 25.96
CA PHE A 158 -5.84 13.56 25.54
C PHE A 158 -7.28 13.39 25.07
N GLN A 159 -8.27 13.83 25.86
CA GLN A 159 -9.68 13.72 25.50
C GLN A 159 -10.01 14.45 24.20
N THR A 160 -9.44 15.64 24.00
CA THR A 160 -9.62 16.43 22.77
C THR A 160 -9.08 15.68 21.55
N LEU A 161 -7.85 15.17 21.65
CA LEU A 161 -7.20 14.43 20.57
C LEU A 161 -7.91 13.09 20.28
N TYR A 162 -8.37 12.41 21.33
CA TYR A 162 -9.16 11.18 21.21
C TYR A 162 -10.45 11.43 20.41
N LEU A 163 -11.18 12.51 20.71
CA LEU A 163 -12.38 12.88 19.96
C LEU A 163 -12.09 13.34 18.53
N GLN A 164 -10.96 14.02 18.29
CA GLN A 164 -10.51 14.36 16.93
C GLN A 164 -10.23 13.11 16.10
N ARG A 165 -9.57 12.10 16.70
CA ARG A 165 -9.34 10.80 16.06
C ARG A 165 -10.64 10.09 15.71
N LEU A 166 -11.65 10.12 16.56
CA LEU A 166 -12.96 9.54 16.23
C LEU A 166 -13.65 10.23 15.05
N LYS A 167 -13.33 11.51 14.77
CA LYS A 167 -13.83 12.23 13.59
C LYS A 167 -13.06 11.91 12.33
N SER A 168 -11.78 11.57 12.42
CA SER A 168 -10.94 11.21 11.27
C SER A 168 -11.03 9.72 10.91
N VAL A 169 -11.28 8.86 11.89
CA VAL A 169 -11.45 7.42 11.70
C VAL A 169 -12.93 7.10 11.45
N SER A 170 -13.26 6.69 10.22
CA SER A 170 -14.56 6.08 9.94
C SER A 170 -14.57 4.64 10.46
N TYR A 171 -15.43 4.38 11.45
CA TYR A 171 -15.75 3.01 11.91
C TYR A 171 -16.82 2.34 11.03
N GLU A 172 -17.48 3.11 10.17
CA GLU A 172 -18.30 2.55 9.10
C GLU A 172 -17.38 1.96 8.03
N ALA A 173 -17.77 0.83 7.43
CA ALA A 173 -17.08 0.28 6.28
C ALA A 173 -17.04 1.36 5.19
N GLY A 174 -15.86 1.97 5.02
CA GLY A 174 -15.67 3.00 4.00
C GLY A 174 -16.08 2.46 2.61
N PRO A 175 -16.49 3.34 1.69
CA PRO A 175 -16.94 2.91 0.37
C PRO A 175 -15.89 2.01 -0.29
N ASP A 176 -16.31 0.81 -0.74
CA ASP A 176 -15.43 -0.14 -1.42
C ASP A 176 -14.82 0.54 -2.65
N ILE A 177 -13.52 0.35 -2.88
CA ILE A 177 -12.85 0.82 -4.09
C ILE A 177 -13.59 0.37 -5.36
N ARG A 178 -14.29 -0.79 -5.33
CA ARG A 178 -15.13 -1.22 -6.45
C ARG A 178 -16.30 -0.27 -6.71
N GLN A 179 -16.96 0.20 -5.66
CA GLN A 179 -18.07 1.15 -5.79
C GLN A 179 -17.56 2.47 -6.38
N ARG A 180 -16.45 3.00 -5.85
CA ARG A 180 -15.85 4.24 -6.38
C ARG A 180 -15.43 4.10 -7.83
N ARG A 181 -14.83 2.98 -8.21
CA ARG A 181 -14.49 2.71 -9.62
C ARG A 181 -15.72 2.65 -10.51
N THR A 182 -16.86 2.14 -10.00
CA THR A 182 -18.12 2.12 -10.75
C THR A 182 -18.67 3.54 -10.96
N GLU A 183 -18.58 4.40 -9.94
CA GLU A 183 -18.95 5.82 -10.03
C GLU A 183 -18.05 6.56 -11.04
N THR A 184 -16.72 6.39 -10.95
CA THR A 184 -15.76 6.93 -11.93
C THR A 184 -16.07 6.42 -13.34
N ASP A 185 -16.31 5.12 -13.53
CA ASP A 185 -16.68 4.54 -14.82
C ASP A 185 -17.95 5.18 -15.42
N GLY A 186 -18.96 5.46 -14.58
CA GLY A 186 -20.17 6.18 -14.96
C GLY A 186 -19.90 7.61 -15.43
N THR A 187 -19.03 8.35 -14.74
CA THR A 187 -18.63 9.70 -15.17
C THR A 187 -17.82 9.69 -16.47
N ILE A 188 -16.93 8.71 -16.67
CA ILE A 188 -16.22 8.50 -17.95
C ILE A 188 -17.22 8.21 -19.07
N GLN A 189 -18.25 7.40 -18.80
CA GLN A 189 -19.28 7.09 -19.79
C GLN A 189 -20.04 8.36 -20.22
N ALA A 190 -20.42 9.21 -19.26
CA ALA A 190 -21.05 10.50 -19.56
C ALA A 190 -20.16 11.40 -20.43
N VAL A 191 -18.84 11.39 -20.19
CA VAL A 191 -17.87 12.11 -21.04
C VAL A 191 -17.86 11.54 -22.46
N THR A 192 -17.76 10.22 -22.64
CA THR A 192 -17.73 9.59 -23.97
C THR A 192 -19.05 9.78 -24.73
N ASP A 193 -20.19 9.69 -24.04
CA ASP A 193 -21.51 9.93 -24.63
C ASP A 193 -21.63 11.37 -25.12
N ARG A 194 -21.14 12.33 -24.32
CA ARG A 194 -21.10 13.74 -24.71
C ARG A 194 -20.16 13.98 -25.89
N MET A 195 -19.01 13.32 -25.94
CA MET A 195 -18.08 13.40 -27.08
C MET A 195 -18.73 12.89 -28.37
N ASP A 196 -19.39 11.73 -28.31
CA ASP A 196 -20.08 11.13 -29.46
C ASP A 196 -21.28 11.96 -29.90
N ALA A 197 -22.06 12.52 -28.96
CA ALA A 197 -23.15 13.43 -29.26
C ALA A 197 -22.67 14.71 -29.95
N LEU A 198 -21.59 15.33 -29.44
CA LEU A 198 -21.00 16.52 -30.06
C LEU A 198 -20.47 16.21 -31.46
N HIS A 199 -19.82 15.08 -31.66
CA HIS A 199 -19.35 14.69 -32.98
C HIS A 199 -20.49 14.44 -33.98
N ASN A 200 -21.62 13.90 -33.52
CA ASN A 200 -22.77 13.62 -34.36
C ASN A 200 -23.56 14.89 -34.74
N LEU A 201 -23.77 15.79 -33.77
CA LEU A 201 -24.60 16.98 -33.95
C LEU A 201 -23.83 18.19 -34.48
N GLU A 202 -22.56 18.33 -34.08
CA GLU A 202 -21.73 19.52 -34.32
C GLU A 202 -20.27 19.11 -34.60
N ALA A 203 -20.07 18.34 -35.67
CA ALA A 203 -18.75 17.83 -36.01
C ALA A 203 -17.73 18.97 -36.22
N SER A 204 -16.70 19.01 -35.36
CA SER A 204 -15.55 19.90 -35.49
C SER A 204 -14.25 19.09 -35.59
N GLU A 205 -13.16 19.73 -36.03
CA GLU A 205 -11.87 19.06 -36.06
C GLU A 205 -11.36 18.75 -34.65
N ALA A 206 -11.57 19.66 -33.69
CA ALA A 206 -11.22 19.46 -32.29
C ALA A 206 -11.86 18.20 -31.69
N ILE A 207 -13.18 17.97 -31.91
CA ILE A 207 -13.85 16.78 -31.37
C ILE A 207 -13.41 15.49 -32.07
N LYS A 208 -13.11 15.54 -33.39
CA LYS A 208 -12.56 14.39 -34.12
C LYS A 208 -11.19 13.98 -33.58
N GLN A 209 -10.29 14.95 -33.37
CA GLN A 209 -8.97 14.71 -32.81
C GLN A 209 -9.06 14.15 -31.39
N LEU A 210 -9.94 14.70 -30.54
CA LEU A 210 -10.17 14.18 -29.19
C LEU A 210 -10.64 12.72 -29.20
N ILE A 211 -11.64 12.38 -30.03
CA ILE A 211 -12.13 10.98 -30.17
C ILE A 211 -11.02 10.06 -30.67
N MET A 212 -10.18 10.51 -31.62
CA MET A 212 -9.07 9.73 -32.12
C MET A 212 -8.04 9.43 -31.02
N VAL A 213 -7.61 10.43 -30.26
CA VAL A 213 -6.62 10.25 -29.18
C VAL A 213 -7.20 9.39 -28.05
N TYR A 214 -8.46 9.59 -27.67
CA TYR A 214 -9.17 8.71 -26.74
C TYR A 214 -9.16 7.24 -27.23
N ASN A 215 -9.47 7.02 -28.50
CA ASN A 215 -9.49 5.69 -29.09
C ASN A 215 -8.09 5.04 -29.09
N ASN A 216 -7.03 5.82 -29.29
CA ASN A 216 -5.65 5.32 -29.19
C ASN A 216 -5.30 4.90 -27.76
N LEU A 217 -5.77 5.65 -26.75
CA LEU A 217 -5.63 5.28 -25.35
C LEU A 217 -6.32 3.94 -25.05
N VAL A 218 -7.56 3.75 -25.53
CA VAL A 218 -8.31 2.48 -25.37
C VAL A 218 -7.60 1.31 -26.05
N ILE A 219 -7.05 1.51 -27.26
CA ILE A 219 -6.29 0.47 -27.97
C ILE A 219 -5.04 0.08 -27.18
N LYS A 220 -4.31 1.07 -26.64
CA LYS A 220 -3.13 0.82 -25.79
C LYS A 220 -3.50 -0.04 -24.58
N GLN A 221 -4.56 0.32 -23.86
CA GLN A 221 -5.00 -0.43 -22.68
C GLN A 221 -5.42 -1.87 -23.01
N ASN A 222 -6.15 -2.07 -24.10
CA ASN A 222 -6.51 -3.42 -24.55
C ASN A 222 -5.29 -4.28 -24.89
N ARG A 223 -4.26 -3.69 -25.52
CA ARG A 223 -3.00 -4.41 -25.81
C ARG A 223 -2.28 -4.82 -24.53
N GLU A 224 -2.25 -3.95 -23.52
CA GLU A 224 -1.64 -4.26 -22.23
C GLU A 224 -2.39 -5.37 -21.48
N LEU A 225 -3.73 -5.31 -21.46
CA LEU A 225 -4.57 -6.36 -20.89
C LEU A 225 -4.40 -7.70 -21.61
N ALA A 226 -4.34 -7.69 -22.94
CA ALA A 226 -4.09 -8.89 -23.74
C ALA A 226 -2.71 -9.49 -23.44
N ARG A 227 -1.67 -8.66 -23.35
CA ARG A 227 -0.32 -9.10 -22.95
C ARG A 227 -0.32 -9.70 -21.54
N ARG A 228 -1.01 -9.08 -20.59
CA ARG A 228 -1.15 -9.62 -19.22
C ARG A 228 -1.87 -10.97 -19.21
N LYS A 229 -2.91 -11.13 -20.03
CA LYS A 229 -3.61 -12.42 -20.18
C LYS A 229 -2.70 -13.49 -20.79
N ALA A 230 -1.85 -13.14 -21.75
CA ALA A 230 -0.97 -14.09 -22.42
C ALA A 230 0.26 -14.48 -21.60
N TYR A 231 0.87 -13.51 -20.89
CA TYR A 231 2.17 -13.66 -20.23
C TYR A 231 2.13 -13.47 -18.72
N GLY A 232 0.94 -13.30 -18.14
CA GLY A 232 0.78 -13.18 -16.68
C GLY A 232 1.24 -14.43 -15.93
N ARG A 233 1.41 -14.30 -14.61
CA ARG A 233 1.82 -15.42 -13.74
C ARG A 233 0.88 -16.62 -13.90
N VAL A 234 -0.44 -16.39 -13.90
CA VAL A 234 -1.45 -17.45 -14.09
C VAL A 234 -1.30 -18.14 -15.45
N ALA A 235 -1.16 -17.39 -16.54
CA ALA A 235 -0.98 -17.98 -17.87
C ALA A 235 0.35 -18.74 -18.00
N THR A 236 1.38 -18.32 -17.28
CA THR A 236 2.67 -19.02 -17.20
C THR A 236 2.56 -20.30 -16.38
N ALA A 237 1.86 -20.26 -15.24
CA ALA A 237 1.58 -21.42 -14.41
C ALA A 237 0.72 -22.46 -15.17
N ASN A 238 -0.33 -22.04 -15.86
CA ASN A 238 -1.17 -22.93 -16.65
C ASN A 238 -0.38 -23.59 -17.80
N ARG A 239 0.49 -22.82 -18.48
CA ARG A 239 1.39 -23.38 -19.51
C ARG A 239 2.37 -24.39 -18.92
N ARG A 240 2.91 -24.12 -17.73
CA ARG A 240 3.78 -25.05 -17.00
C ARG A 240 3.04 -26.32 -16.63
N ALA A 241 1.86 -26.22 -16.01
CA ALA A 241 1.05 -27.37 -15.61
C ALA A 241 0.65 -28.25 -16.80
N ALA A 242 0.26 -27.64 -17.93
CA ALA A 242 -0.05 -28.38 -19.15
C ALA A 242 1.17 -29.14 -19.71
N ILE A 243 2.38 -28.58 -19.57
CA ILE A 243 3.63 -29.27 -19.95
C ILE A 243 3.94 -30.40 -18.96
N GLU A 244 3.77 -30.18 -17.66
CA GLU A 244 3.97 -31.22 -16.64
C GLU A 244 3.00 -32.40 -16.85
N GLU A 245 1.75 -32.12 -17.19
CA GLU A 245 0.75 -33.15 -17.53
C GLU A 245 1.13 -33.92 -18.80
N LEU A 246 1.61 -33.22 -19.83
CA LEU A 246 2.13 -33.84 -21.06
C LEU A 246 3.34 -34.75 -20.77
N LEU A 247 4.23 -34.35 -19.87
CA LEU A 247 5.45 -35.09 -19.54
C LEU A 247 5.22 -36.22 -18.53
N ARG A 248 4.18 -36.13 -17.69
CA ARG A 248 3.85 -37.11 -16.64
C ARG A 248 3.90 -38.58 -17.08
N PRO A 249 3.33 -39.00 -18.22
CA PRO A 249 3.36 -40.42 -18.62
C PRO A 249 4.74 -40.91 -19.07
N VAL A 250 5.61 -40.02 -19.53
CA VAL A 250 6.91 -40.38 -20.15
C VAL A 250 8.10 -40.17 -19.22
N LEU A 251 7.95 -39.39 -18.15
CA LEU A 251 8.98 -39.15 -17.14
C LEU A 251 9.47 -40.42 -16.42
N PRO A 252 8.61 -41.38 -16.01
CA PRO A 252 9.06 -42.56 -15.28
C PRO A 252 10.06 -43.43 -16.04
N ALA A 253 10.05 -43.39 -17.38
CA ALA A 253 11.00 -44.13 -18.20
C ALA A 253 12.45 -43.63 -18.08
N LEU A 254 12.68 -42.47 -17.47
CA LEU A 254 14.02 -41.91 -17.21
C LEU A 254 14.61 -42.35 -15.86
N ILE A 255 13.83 -43.01 -15.00
CA ILE A 255 14.28 -43.48 -13.68
C ILE A 255 14.98 -44.82 -13.86
N THR A 256 16.31 -44.84 -13.64
CA THR A 256 17.14 -46.04 -13.82
C THR A 256 17.53 -46.73 -12.52
N ASP A 257 17.59 -45.99 -11.42
CA ASP A 257 18.13 -46.43 -10.15
C ASP A 257 17.12 -46.25 -9.02
N GLU A 258 17.19 -47.11 -8.00
CA GLU A 258 16.41 -46.94 -6.77
C GLU A 258 16.83 -45.64 -6.06
N GLY A 259 15.85 -44.87 -5.57
CA GLY A 259 16.10 -43.55 -4.96
C GLY A 259 16.14 -42.38 -5.95
N MET A 260 16.17 -42.66 -7.27
CA MET A 260 16.12 -41.63 -8.30
C MET A 260 14.68 -41.15 -8.55
N THR A 261 14.51 -39.83 -8.67
CA THR A 261 13.25 -39.21 -9.15
C THR A 261 13.54 -38.13 -10.18
N VAL A 262 12.56 -37.83 -11.04
CA VAL A 262 12.70 -36.83 -12.10
C VAL A 262 11.52 -35.87 -12.11
N ALA A 263 11.78 -34.60 -12.42
CA ALA A 263 10.74 -33.58 -12.54
C ALA A 263 11.05 -32.59 -13.65
N PHE A 264 10.00 -31.94 -14.17
CA PHE A 264 10.16 -30.85 -15.12
C PHE A 264 10.65 -29.58 -14.42
N ALA A 265 11.80 -29.07 -14.84
CA ALA A 265 12.46 -27.89 -14.26
C ALA A 265 11.73 -26.56 -14.55
N GLY A 266 10.66 -26.58 -15.35
CA GLY A 266 9.91 -25.37 -15.73
C GLY A 266 10.50 -24.61 -16.92
N ARG A 267 11.58 -25.10 -17.55
CA ARG A 267 12.23 -24.46 -18.70
C ARG A 267 12.02 -25.24 -19.99
N THR A 268 11.73 -24.50 -21.06
CA THR A 268 11.62 -25.07 -22.42
C THR A 268 12.40 -24.25 -23.43
N LEU A 269 12.89 -24.91 -24.47
CA LEU A 269 13.56 -24.29 -25.63
C LEU A 269 12.91 -24.74 -26.93
N GLY A 270 12.78 -23.83 -27.89
CA GLY A 270 12.13 -24.12 -29.17
C GLY A 270 10.60 -24.15 -29.11
N THR A 271 9.98 -24.59 -30.21
CA THR A 271 8.52 -24.49 -30.42
C THR A 271 7.99 -25.70 -31.19
N GLY A 272 6.73 -26.06 -30.95
CA GLY A 272 6.07 -27.17 -31.64
C GLY A 272 6.78 -28.50 -31.42
N LYS A 273 6.98 -29.27 -32.49
CA LYS A 273 7.67 -30.57 -32.47
C LYS A 273 9.16 -30.47 -32.09
N ASN A 274 9.76 -29.28 -32.19
CA ASN A 274 11.16 -29.02 -31.80
C ASN A 274 11.26 -28.39 -30.41
N ARG A 275 10.30 -28.66 -29.52
CA ARG A 275 10.34 -28.19 -28.14
C ARG A 275 11.17 -29.16 -27.30
N HIS A 276 12.12 -28.59 -26.57
CA HIS A 276 12.99 -29.26 -25.63
C HIS A 276 12.55 -28.88 -24.21
N TYR A 277 12.64 -29.83 -23.30
CA TYR A 277 12.21 -29.72 -21.91
C TYR A 277 13.40 -29.99 -21.01
N LEU A 278 13.66 -29.09 -20.06
CA LEU A 278 14.69 -29.31 -19.06
C LEU A 278 14.10 -30.18 -17.95
N ILE A 279 14.72 -31.33 -17.70
CA ILE A 279 14.33 -32.30 -16.69
C ILE A 279 15.41 -32.32 -15.62
N THR A 280 14.99 -32.12 -14.38
CA THR A 280 15.83 -32.19 -13.19
C THR A 280 15.77 -33.60 -12.62
N PHE A 281 16.94 -34.14 -12.29
CA PHE A 281 17.14 -35.44 -11.69
C PHE A 281 17.49 -35.26 -10.21
N TYR A 282 16.86 -36.06 -9.37
CA TYR A 282 17.10 -36.08 -7.93
C TYR A 282 17.50 -37.49 -7.50
N MET A 283 18.41 -37.58 -6.52
CA MET A 283 18.78 -38.82 -5.85
C MET A 283 18.55 -38.63 -4.35
N ASP A 284 17.74 -39.50 -3.75
CA ASP A 284 17.38 -39.42 -2.32
C ASP A 284 16.86 -38.03 -1.90
N GLY A 285 16.18 -37.35 -2.83
CA GLY A 285 15.61 -36.02 -2.64
C GLY A 285 16.58 -34.83 -2.86
N ALA A 286 17.86 -35.07 -3.12
CA ALA A 286 18.82 -34.03 -3.48
C ALA A 286 18.88 -33.86 -5.00
N GLU A 287 18.91 -32.62 -5.49
CA GLU A 287 19.11 -32.30 -6.92
C GLU A 287 20.53 -32.71 -7.34
N VAL A 288 20.64 -33.49 -8.41
CA VAL A 288 21.92 -34.03 -8.90
C VAL A 288 22.30 -33.47 -10.27
N ASP A 289 21.33 -33.36 -11.18
CA ASP A 289 21.62 -32.99 -12.57
C ASP A 289 20.40 -32.43 -13.30
N ASP A 290 20.66 -31.66 -14.36
CA ASP A 290 19.68 -30.98 -15.18
C ASP A 290 19.97 -31.28 -16.66
N ARG A 291 19.06 -31.98 -17.34
CA ARG A 291 19.28 -32.45 -18.73
C ARG A 291 18.14 -32.08 -19.65
N TRP A 292 18.49 -31.77 -20.90
CA TRP A 292 17.50 -31.43 -21.92
C TRP A 292 16.99 -32.68 -22.64
N TYR A 293 15.67 -32.77 -22.81
CA TYR A 293 15.02 -33.85 -23.53
C TYR A 293 14.03 -33.32 -24.57
N ARG A 294 13.80 -34.10 -25.61
CA ARG A 294 12.75 -33.89 -26.61
C ARG A 294 11.81 -35.09 -26.63
N ILE A 295 10.52 -34.86 -26.89
CA ILE A 295 9.57 -35.96 -27.10
C ILE A 295 9.67 -36.42 -28.57
N GLU A 296 10.03 -37.68 -28.77
CA GLU A 296 10.07 -38.36 -30.07
C GLU A 296 9.35 -39.70 -29.92
N GLU A 297 8.40 -39.99 -30.82
CA GLU A 297 7.61 -41.24 -30.78
C GLU A 297 7.10 -41.61 -29.38
N GLU A 298 6.54 -40.60 -28.67
CA GLU A 298 6.01 -40.72 -27.31
C GLU A 298 7.04 -41.06 -26.21
N LYS A 299 8.34 -40.86 -26.47
CA LYS A 299 9.42 -41.07 -25.49
C LYS A 299 10.30 -39.83 -25.34
N LEU A 300 10.91 -39.67 -24.16
CA LEU A 300 11.90 -38.61 -23.93
C LEU A 300 13.28 -39.07 -24.41
N VAL A 301 13.82 -38.35 -25.39
CA VAL A 301 15.16 -38.56 -25.94
C VAL A 301 16.06 -37.42 -25.47
N HIS A 302 17.22 -37.77 -24.90
CA HIS A 302 18.20 -36.80 -24.41
C HIS A 302 18.76 -35.98 -25.57
N VAL A 303 18.86 -34.66 -25.38
CA VAL A 303 19.41 -33.72 -26.37
C VAL A 303 20.64 -33.02 -25.77
N PRO A 304 21.83 -33.31 -26.29
CA PRO A 304 23.06 -32.61 -25.92
C PRO A 304 22.98 -31.09 -26.14
N GLU A 305 23.70 -30.34 -25.31
CA GLU A 305 23.60 -28.87 -25.27
C GLU A 305 24.04 -28.18 -26.57
N ASP A 306 24.99 -28.77 -27.30
CA ASP A 306 25.48 -28.32 -28.61
C ASP A 306 24.43 -28.43 -29.72
N GLN A 307 23.44 -29.30 -29.55
CA GLN A 307 22.33 -29.53 -30.48
C GLN A 307 21.10 -28.67 -30.16
N LEU A 308 21.12 -27.89 -29.07
CA LEU A 308 20.03 -27.02 -28.70
C LEU A 308 19.87 -25.84 -29.67
N PRO A 309 18.63 -25.35 -29.85
CA PRO A 309 18.39 -24.19 -30.71
C PRO A 309 19.11 -22.95 -30.15
N LYS A 310 20.05 -22.40 -30.93
CA LYS A 310 20.76 -21.17 -30.60
C LYS A 310 19.80 -19.97 -30.50
N PRO A 311 20.00 -19.05 -29.54
CA PRO A 311 19.14 -17.89 -29.41
C PRO A 311 19.17 -17.05 -30.70
N LYS A 312 17.99 -16.82 -31.28
CA LYS A 312 17.86 -15.90 -32.43
C LYS A 312 18.30 -14.51 -31.98
N LYS A 313 19.38 -13.96 -32.58
CA LYS A 313 19.70 -12.52 -32.48
C LYS A 313 18.45 -11.74 -32.89
N LYS A 314 17.84 -10.98 -31.98
CA LYS A 314 16.70 -10.13 -32.31
C LYS A 314 17.14 -9.13 -33.39
N LYS A 315 16.57 -9.20 -34.60
CA LYS A 315 16.57 -8.05 -35.50
C LYS A 315 15.84 -6.92 -34.77
N LYS A 316 16.47 -5.76 -34.61
CA LYS A 316 15.78 -4.54 -34.16
C LYS A 316 14.56 -4.35 -35.07
N PRO A 317 13.34 -4.22 -34.55
CA PRO A 317 12.23 -3.79 -35.40
C PRO A 317 12.57 -2.39 -35.91
N ALA A 318 12.42 -2.18 -37.23
CA ALA A 318 12.47 -0.86 -37.81
C ALA A 318 11.39 -0.01 -37.13
N SER A 319 11.82 1.04 -36.43
CA SER A 319 10.92 2.06 -35.92
C SER A 319 10.52 2.93 -37.10
N ASP A 320 9.42 2.58 -37.77
CA ASP A 320 8.68 3.54 -38.59
C ASP A 320 7.97 4.50 -37.63
N PHE A 321 8.72 5.50 -37.17
CA PHE A 321 8.17 6.77 -36.74
C PHE A 321 8.80 7.85 -37.61
N LEU A 322 7.92 8.62 -38.22
CA LEU A 322 8.18 9.70 -39.15
C LEU A 322 9.38 10.56 -38.72
N SER A 323 10.28 10.70 -39.68
CA SER A 323 11.41 11.61 -39.74
C SER A 323 11.05 13.06 -39.40
N VAL A 324 11.87 13.68 -38.55
CA VAL A 324 12.10 15.14 -38.54
C VAL A 324 13.63 15.35 -38.57
N PRO A 325 14.16 16.29 -39.36
CA PRO A 325 15.60 16.36 -39.63
C PRO A 325 16.41 16.95 -38.48
N THR A 326 17.66 16.49 -38.47
CA THR A 326 18.84 16.90 -37.71
C THR A 326 19.07 18.41 -37.69
N GLU A 327 19.43 18.95 -36.52
CA GLU A 327 20.52 19.92 -36.42
C GLU A 327 21.43 19.53 -35.25
N GLU A 328 22.74 19.56 -35.53
CA GLU A 328 23.84 19.21 -34.67
C GLU A 328 24.02 20.21 -33.52
N THR A 329 24.47 19.73 -32.36
CA THR A 329 25.75 20.17 -31.76
C THR A 329 26.01 19.37 -30.49
N THR A 330 27.05 18.53 -30.53
CA THR A 330 27.77 18.09 -29.33
C THR A 330 28.71 19.21 -28.86
N PRO A 331 29.06 19.26 -27.56
CA PRO A 331 30.38 18.71 -27.24
C PRO A 331 30.42 17.83 -25.97
N THR A 332 31.42 16.96 -26.04
CA THR A 332 31.94 15.93 -25.15
C THR A 332 32.17 16.37 -23.68
N PRO A 333 31.98 15.49 -22.68
CA PRO A 333 32.53 15.66 -21.34
C PRO A 333 33.92 14.99 -21.19
N PRO A 334 34.88 15.58 -20.44
CA PRO A 334 36.09 14.87 -20.07
C PRO A 334 35.88 14.03 -18.78
N ALA A 335 36.63 12.94 -18.72
CA ALA A 335 36.67 11.98 -17.62
C ALA A 335 37.70 12.35 -16.53
N GLN A 336 37.66 11.56 -15.44
CA GLN A 336 38.59 11.45 -14.29
C GLN A 336 38.31 12.43 -13.12
N GLY A 337 38.28 12.03 -11.85
CA GLY A 337 38.52 10.75 -11.19
C GLY A 337 38.55 10.92 -9.66
N GLY A 338 38.23 9.83 -8.93
CA GLY A 338 38.76 9.46 -7.61
C GLY A 338 38.44 10.29 -6.34
N GLY A 339 38.00 9.60 -5.27
CA GLY A 339 38.37 10.01 -3.89
C GLY A 339 37.34 9.87 -2.76
N SER A 340 37.15 8.64 -2.28
CA SER A 340 37.11 8.19 -0.85
C SER A 340 36.31 8.90 0.28
N SER A 341 35.83 8.03 1.19
CA SER A 341 35.45 8.20 2.63
C SER A 341 34.04 8.74 2.93
N GLY A 342 33.26 8.19 3.87
CA GLY A 342 33.43 7.07 4.80
C GLY A 342 32.09 6.79 5.49
N ASN A 343 31.88 5.52 5.87
CA ASN A 343 30.87 5.07 6.83
C ASN A 343 31.55 5.01 8.21
N PRO A 344 30.87 5.20 9.36
CA PRO A 344 30.05 4.15 10.00
C PRO A 344 28.77 4.74 10.64
N GLY A 345 27.73 4.03 11.09
CA GLY A 345 27.50 2.65 11.49
C GLY A 345 26.43 2.65 12.61
N SER A 346 25.84 1.47 12.88
CA SER A 346 24.90 1.14 13.99
C SER A 346 23.43 1.55 13.79
N GLY A 347 22.39 0.73 13.98
CA GLY A 347 22.25 -0.60 14.60
C GLY A 347 20.99 -0.64 15.49
N GLY A 348 20.26 -1.76 15.53
CA GLY A 348 19.21 -2.10 16.52
C GLY A 348 17.75 -1.89 16.06
N GLU A 349 16.99 -2.94 15.72
CA GLU A 349 16.10 -3.73 16.62
C GLU A 349 14.83 -2.94 17.04
N GLY A 350 13.62 -3.24 16.56
CA GLY A 350 12.69 -4.29 17.05
C GLY A 350 11.40 -3.59 17.54
N SER A 351 10.22 -3.77 16.91
CA SER A 351 9.15 -4.73 17.31
C SER A 351 8.74 -4.56 18.79
N ILE A 352 7.49 -4.41 19.27
CA ILE A 352 6.13 -4.80 18.88
C ILE A 352 5.16 -3.92 19.72
N GLY A 353 3.94 -3.64 19.24
CA GLY A 353 2.81 -3.27 20.10
C GLY A 353 1.81 -2.37 19.40
N GLY A 354 0.52 -2.64 19.33
CA GLY A 354 -0.34 -3.66 19.90
C GLY A 354 -1.74 -3.18 19.55
N GLY A 355 -2.52 -3.99 18.82
CA GLY A 355 -3.82 -3.59 18.29
C GLY A 355 -4.88 -3.48 19.38
N LEU A 356 -5.80 -2.53 19.18
CA LEU A 356 -7.24 -2.70 19.20
C LEU A 356 -7.86 -1.75 18.18
#